data_AF-A0A2U8X4Y4-F1
#
_entry.id   AF-A0A2U8X4Y4-F1
#
_cell.length_a   1.000
_cell.length_b   1.000
_cell.length_c   1.000
_cell.angle_alpha   90.00
_cell.angle_beta   90.00
_cell.angle_gamma   90.00
#
_symmetry.space_group_name_H-M   'P 1'
#
loop_
_entity.id
_entity.type
_entity.pdbx_description
1 polymer ?
#
loop_
_entity_poly.entity_id
_entity_poly.type
_entity_poly.pdbx_seq_one_letter_code
_entity_poly.pdbx_strand_id
1 'polypeptide(L)' 'MLRLVALGIILTAAVTILASLLRPPPVRAQQDEYYCRPPLKFAAGACVAQCPAGYEDRGRVCTFRSLSR' A
#
# COMPACT_ATOMS: atom_id res chain seq x y z
N MET A 1 6.08 -44.75 -3.12
CA MET A 1 5.36 -43.90 -2.15
C MET A 1 6.21 -42.69 -1.72
N LEU A 2 7.30 -42.87 -0.96
CA LEU A 2 8.10 -41.76 -0.41
C LEU A 2 8.68 -40.79 -1.45
N ARG A 3 9.14 -41.30 -2.61
CA ARG A 3 9.67 -40.47 -3.69
C ARG A 3 8.63 -39.56 -4.36
N LEU A 4 7.38 -40.02 -4.45
CA LEU A 4 6.27 -39.23 -5.01
C LEU A 4 5.86 -38.10 -4.07
N VAL A 5 5.88 -38.38 -2.76
CA VAL A 5 5.63 -37.37 -1.72
C VAL A 5 6.71 -36.30 -1.74
N ALA A 6 7.98 -36.69 -1.82
CA ALA A 6 9.10 -35.75 -1.90
C ALA A 6 9.02 -34.85 -3.14
N LEU A 7 8.70 -35.42 -4.31
CA LEU A 7 8.51 -34.66 -5.54
C LEU A 7 7.37 -33.64 -5.43
N GLY A 8 6.24 -34.03 -4.84
CA GLY A 8 5.10 -33.13 -4.62
C GLY A 8 5.47 -31.92 -3.76
N ILE A 9 6.22 -32.14 -2.69
CA ILE A 9 6.67 -31.05 -1.79
C ILE A 9 7.59 -30.08 -2.55
N ILE A 10 8.58 -30.60 -3.28
CA ILE A 10 9.53 -29.76 -4.04
C ILE A 10 8.80 -28.91 -5.10
N LEU A 11 7.85 -29.52 -5.81
CA LEU A 11 7.02 -28.81 -6.80
C LEU A 11 6.22 -27.67 -6.18
N THR A 12 5.55 -27.92 -5.06
CA THR A 12 4.78 -26.86 -4.37
C THR A 12 5.66 -25.73 -3.86
N ALA A 13 6.84 -26.02 -3.32
CA ALA A 13 7.80 -25.01 -2.86
C ALA A 13 8.33 -24.15 -4.01
N ALA A 14 8.65 -24.77 -5.16
CA ALA A 14 9.11 -24.03 -6.34
C ALA A 14 8.04 -23.05 -6.85
N VAL A 15 6.77 -23.46 -6.88
CA VAL A 15 5.65 -22.62 -7.33
C VAL A 15 5.44 -21.43 -6.39
N THR A 16 5.49 -21.62 -5.08
CA THR A 16 5.29 -20.52 -4.11
C THR A 16 6.43 -19.51 -4.13
N ILE A 17 7.68 -19.96 -4.32
CA ILE A 17 8.84 -19.07 -4.47
C ILE A 17 8.70 -18.23 -5.75
N LEU A 18 8.36 -18.88 -6.87
CA LEU A 18 8.19 -18.19 -8.16
C LEU A 18 7.06 -17.14 -8.10
N ALA A 19 5.93 -17.48 -7.45
CA ALA A 19 4.82 -16.55 -7.26
C ALA A 19 5.18 -15.35 -6.37
N SER A 20 6.11 -15.53 -5.41
CA SER A 20 6.58 -14.45 -4.54
C SER A 20 7.51 -13.49 -5.29
N LEU A 21 8.34 -14.00 -6.21
CA LEU A 21 9.20 -13.18 -7.08
C LEU A 21 8.39 -12.39 -8.12
N LEU A 22 7.29 -12.94 -8.60
CA LEU A 22 6.41 -12.27 -9.57
C LEU A 22 5.43 -11.28 -8.92
N ARG A 23 5.33 -11.24 -7.59
CA ARG A 23 4.38 -10.38 -6.91
C ARG A 23 4.87 -8.93 -7.00
N PRO A 24 4.08 -8.02 -7.61
CA PRO A 24 4.42 -6.62 -7.55
C PRO A 24 4.51 -6.20 -6.08
N PRO A 25 5.51 -5.38 -5.69
CA PRO A 25 5.57 -4.87 -4.34
C PRO A 25 4.23 -4.19 -4.03
N PRO A 26 3.67 -4.34 -2.82
CA PRO A 26 2.53 -3.52 -2.43
C PRO A 26 2.91 -2.08 -2.70
N VAL A 27 2.08 -1.36 -3.46
CA VAL A 27 2.27 0.06 -3.78
C VAL A 27 2.24 0.81 -2.46
N ARG A 28 3.40 0.93 -1.83
CA ARG A 28 3.59 1.71 -0.62
C ARG A 28 3.57 3.17 -1.06
N ALA A 29 2.40 3.79 -0.98
CA ALA A 29 2.24 5.24 -0.95
C ALA A 29 2.80 5.81 0.37
N GLN A 30 4.01 5.39 0.75
CA GLN A 30 4.74 5.79 1.96
C GLN A 30 6.15 6.22 1.55
N GLN A 31 6.27 7.34 0.87
CA GLN A 31 7.56 8.03 0.76
C GLN A 31 7.24 9.52 0.89
N ASP A 32 7.75 10.12 1.96
CA ASP A 32 7.49 11.48 2.45
C ASP A 32 6.22 11.66 3.29
N GLU A 33 6.28 11.24 4.57
CA GLU A 33 5.28 11.47 5.63
C GLU A 33 4.84 12.95 5.82
N TYR A 34 5.44 13.91 5.11
CA TYR A 34 5.03 15.32 5.14
C TYR A 34 4.92 15.99 3.75
N TYR A 35 5.34 15.33 2.66
CA TYR A 35 5.37 15.94 1.34
C TYR A 35 4.79 15.03 0.27
N CYS A 36 3.47 15.04 0.12
CA CYS A 36 2.84 14.45 -1.06
C CYS A 36 3.39 15.11 -2.35
N ARG A 37 3.74 14.28 -3.33
CA ARG A 37 4.14 14.75 -4.67
C ARG A 37 3.01 15.62 -5.25
N PRO A 38 3.28 16.88 -5.65
CA PRO A 38 2.28 17.68 -6.37
C PRO A 38 1.70 16.90 -7.56
N PRO A 39 0.38 16.90 -7.81
CA PRO A 39 -0.69 17.71 -7.21
C PRO A 39 -1.44 17.06 -6.02
N LEU A 40 -0.92 15.97 -5.44
CA LEU A 40 -1.59 15.24 -4.36
C LEU A 40 -1.55 15.99 -3.03
N LYS A 41 -2.54 15.73 -2.17
CA LYS A 41 -2.75 16.31 -0.84
C LYS A 41 -2.61 15.23 0.23
N PHE A 42 -2.10 15.59 1.40
CA PHE A 42 -1.96 14.65 2.51
C PHE A 42 -3.24 14.58 3.35
N ALA A 43 -3.84 13.39 3.49
CA ALA A 43 -5.03 13.14 4.30
C ALA A 43 -4.90 11.81 5.03
N ALA A 44 -5.03 11.82 6.37
CA ALA A 44 -5.11 10.59 7.19
C ALA A 44 -3.96 9.58 6.96
N GLY A 45 -2.72 10.05 6.75
CA GLY A 45 -1.57 9.18 6.49
C GLY A 45 -1.45 8.68 5.04
N ALA A 46 -2.27 9.20 4.12
CA ALA A 46 -2.24 8.86 2.71
C ALA A 46 -2.20 10.12 1.82
N CYS A 47 -1.66 9.99 0.61
CA CYS A 47 -1.73 11.03 -0.41
C CYS A 47 -2.95 10.82 -1.32
N VAL A 48 -3.83 11.83 -1.39
CA VAL A 48 -5.10 11.80 -2.13
C VAL A 48 -5.16 12.95 -3.15
N ALA A 49 -5.86 12.75 -4.26
CA ALA A 49 -6.06 13.83 -5.25
C ALA A 49 -7.05 14.90 -4.78
N GLN A 50 -8.06 14.50 -4.01
CA GLN A 50 -9.09 15.36 -3.44
C GLN A 50 -9.37 14.97 -1.99
N CYS A 51 -9.69 15.95 -1.13
CA CYS A 51 -9.98 15.68 0.28
C CYS A 51 -11.27 14.85 0.44
N PRO A 52 -11.26 13.77 1.24
CA PRO A 52 -12.43 12.95 1.50
C PRO A 52 -13.46 13.67 2.38
N ALA A 53 -14.69 13.15 2.43
CA ALA A 53 -15.77 13.71 3.23
C ALA A 53 -15.38 13.85 4.72
N GLY A 54 -15.71 14.98 5.33
CA GLY A 54 -15.34 15.29 6.72
C GLY A 54 -13.93 15.88 6.88
N TYR A 55 -13.12 15.92 5.82
CA TYR A 55 -11.86 16.66 5.80
C TYR A 55 -12.04 18.01 5.11
N GLU A 56 -11.37 19.02 5.65
CA GLU A 56 -11.29 20.35 5.09
C GLU A 56 -9.98 20.52 4.33
N ASP A 57 -10.08 21.10 3.14
CA ASP A 57 -8.96 21.34 2.25
C ASP A 57 -8.20 22.60 2.67
N ARG A 58 -6.95 22.41 3.11
CA ARG A 58 -6.03 23.50 3.47
C ARG A 58 -4.91 23.64 2.44
N GLY A 59 -5.18 23.26 1.19
CA GLY A 59 -4.25 23.37 0.07
C GLY A 59 -3.46 22.07 -0.14
N ARG A 60 -2.36 21.90 0.61
CA ARG A 60 -1.46 20.72 0.50
C ARG A 60 -1.83 19.57 1.43
N VAL A 61 -2.69 19.85 2.40
CA VAL A 61 -3.13 18.89 3.42
C VAL A 61 -4.65 18.99 3.58
N CYS A 62 -5.26 17.87 3.94
CA CYS A 62 -6.65 17.75 4.30
C CYS A 62 -6.73 17.54 5.82
N THR A 63 -7.38 18.46 6.53
CA THR A 63 -7.50 18.43 7.99
C THR A 63 -8.89 17.96 8.39
N PHE A 64 -9.01 16.98 9.29
CA PHE A 64 -10.32 16.50 9.72
C PHE A 64 -11.09 17.57 10.50
N ARG A 65 -12.34 17.88 10.12
CA ARG A 65 -13.13 18.98 10.71
C ARG A 65 -13.29 18.88 12.21
N SER A 66 -13.41 17.67 12.76
CA SER A 66 -13.60 17.49 14.20
C SER A 66 -12.36 17.81 15.02
N LEU A 67 -11.17 17.82 14.42
CA LEU A 67 -9.91 18.18 15.10
C LEU A 67 -9.61 19.69 15.01
N SER A 68 -10.40 20.46 14.24
CA SER A 68 -10.27 21.93 14.12
C SER A 68 -11.17 22.71 15.11
N ARG A 69 -11.67 22.07 16.16
CA ARG A 69 -12.55 22.69 17.16
C ARG A 69 -11.85 22.88 18.50
#